data_AF-A0A126RJQ1-F1
#
_entry.id   AF-A0A126RJQ1-F1
#
_cell.length_a   1.000
_cell.length_b   1.000
_cell.length_c   1.000
_cell.angle_alpha   90.00
_cell.angle_beta   90.00
_cell.angle_gamma   90.00
#
_symmetry.space_group_name_H-M   'P 1'
#
loop_
_entity.id
_entity.type
_entity.pdbx_description
1 polymer ?
#
loop_
_entity_poly.entity_id
_entity_poly.type
_entity_poly.pdbx_seq_one_letter_code
_entity_poly.pdbx_strand_id
1 'polypeptide(L)'
;MLKHATAALIALSAMAAIPIAAPAQTYMFETGTTLLAKCRNKAPEYALACTAYIVGAVDGIKKDVFIGRARPNCWPAQMDAEEVKRIVIAYLNRYPDQRKAPASVLVSVALNEHYPCEK
;
A
#
# COMPACT_ATOMS: atom_id res chain seq x y z
N MET A 1 -76.18 -5.88 -20.05
CA MET A 1 -75.55 -4.57 -20.33
C MET A 1 -74.21 -4.54 -19.61
N LEU A 2 -73.17 -4.24 -20.38
CA LEU A 2 -71.76 -4.56 -20.12
C LEU A 2 -71.09 -3.42 -19.33
N LYS A 3 -70.43 -3.69 -18.20
CA LYS A 3 -69.51 -2.74 -17.55
C LYS A 3 -68.17 -3.44 -17.31
N HIS A 4 -67.21 -3.21 -18.19
CA HIS A 4 -65.82 -3.62 -18.02
C HIS A 4 -65.14 -2.59 -17.12
N ALA A 5 -64.83 -2.97 -15.88
CA ALA A 5 -63.93 -2.21 -15.03
C ALA A 5 -62.51 -2.73 -15.26
N THR A 6 -61.74 -2.01 -16.07
CA THR A 6 -60.35 -2.34 -16.39
C THR A 6 -59.49 -2.05 -15.16
N ALA A 7 -59.09 -3.09 -14.43
CA ALA A 7 -58.12 -2.96 -13.34
C ALA A 7 -56.73 -2.73 -13.94
N ALA A 8 -56.20 -1.50 -13.82
CA ALA A 8 -54.84 -1.18 -14.20
C ALA A 8 -53.86 -1.75 -13.17
N LEU A 9 -53.17 -2.85 -13.49
CA LEU A 9 -52.02 -3.32 -12.72
C LEU A 9 -50.85 -2.35 -12.94
N ILE A 10 -50.53 -1.56 -11.93
CA ILE A 10 -49.29 -0.77 -11.89
C ILE A 10 -48.17 -1.71 -11.44
N ALA A 11 -47.37 -2.20 -12.38
CA ALA A 11 -46.18 -2.98 -12.09
C ALA A 11 -45.08 -2.06 -11.51
N LEU A 12 -44.97 -2.04 -10.18
CA LEU A 12 -43.89 -1.35 -9.48
C LEU A 12 -42.58 -2.12 -9.71
N SER A 13 -41.82 -1.72 -10.72
CA SER A 13 -40.51 -2.30 -11.00
C SER A 13 -39.52 -1.84 -9.93
N ALA A 14 -39.24 -2.70 -8.95
CA ALA A 14 -38.21 -2.47 -7.95
C ALA A 14 -36.84 -2.50 -8.64
N MET A 15 -36.29 -1.33 -8.98
CA MET A 15 -34.91 -1.19 -9.43
C MET A 15 -34.00 -1.55 -8.26
N ALA A 16 -33.57 -2.80 -8.17
CA ALA A 16 -32.54 -3.21 -7.25
C ALA A 16 -31.24 -2.49 -7.62
N ALA A 17 -30.78 -1.58 -6.77
CA ALA A 17 -29.49 -0.92 -6.95
C ALA A 17 -28.39 -1.97 -6.83
N ILE A 18 -27.79 -2.35 -7.96
CA ILE A 18 -26.60 -3.20 -7.97
C ILE A 18 -25.46 -2.33 -7.44
N PRO A 19 -24.82 -2.68 -6.31
CA PRO A 19 -23.65 -1.95 -5.85
C PRO A 19 -22.54 -2.15 -6.89
N ILE A 20 -22.26 -1.10 -7.67
CA ILE A 20 -21.09 -1.06 -8.52
C ILE A 20 -19.90 -0.92 -7.58
N ALA A 21 -19.20 -2.02 -7.30
CA ALA A 21 -17.92 -1.96 -6.62
C ALA A 21 -16.98 -1.09 -7.46
N ALA A 22 -16.55 0.05 -6.92
CA ALA A 22 -15.55 0.87 -7.58
C ALA A 22 -14.30 0.01 -7.83
N PRO A 23 -13.67 0.09 -9.02
CA PRO A 23 -12.45 -0.63 -9.28
C PRO A 23 -11.42 -0.24 -8.22
N ALA A 24 -10.75 -1.22 -7.62
CA ALA A 24 -9.67 -0.97 -6.69
C ALA A 24 -8.64 -0.05 -7.37
N GLN A 25 -8.56 1.20 -6.90
CA GLN A 25 -7.59 2.15 -7.39
C GLN A 25 -6.21 1.56 -7.09
N THR A 26 -5.47 1.18 -8.13
CA THR A 26 -4.11 0.66 -7.98
C THR A 26 -3.21 1.86 -7.67
N TYR A 27 -3.20 2.32 -6.42
CA TYR A 27 -2.30 3.38 -5.95
C TYR A 27 -0.88 2.81 -5.83
N MET A 28 -0.20 2.65 -6.96
CA MET A 28 1.20 2.23 -6.99
C MET A 28 2.02 3.17 -7.86
N PHE A 29 2.63 4.19 -7.23
CA PHE A 29 3.67 4.98 -7.89
C PHE A 29 4.95 4.16 -8.11
N GLU A 30 5.25 3.22 -7.20
CA GLU A 30 6.50 2.47 -7.16
C GLU A 30 6.24 1.05 -6.64
N THR A 31 6.90 0.05 -7.22
CA THR A 31 6.89 -1.35 -6.76
C THR A 31 8.24 -1.73 -6.16
N GLY A 32 8.30 -2.84 -5.41
CA GLY A 32 9.59 -3.37 -4.96
C GLY A 32 10.61 -3.60 -6.08
N THR A 33 10.12 -3.88 -7.30
CA THR A 33 10.97 -4.09 -8.48
C THR A 33 11.61 -2.77 -8.94
N THR A 34 10.80 -1.71 -9.09
CA THR A 34 11.31 -0.40 -9.53
C THR A 34 12.16 0.26 -8.44
N LEU A 35 11.81 0.09 -7.17
CA LEU A 35 12.62 0.56 -6.05
C LEU A 35 13.98 -0.14 -6.01
N LEU A 36 14.02 -1.47 -6.12
CA LEU A 36 15.31 -2.20 -6.13
C LEU A 36 16.19 -1.80 -7.31
N ALA A 37 15.59 -1.60 -8.50
CA ALA A 37 16.31 -1.11 -9.67
C ALA A 37 16.91 0.28 -9.43
N LYS A 38 16.12 1.20 -8.86
CA LYS A 38 16.57 2.54 -8.46
C LYS A 38 17.74 2.47 -7.47
N CYS A 39 17.63 1.64 -6.43
CA CYS A 39 18.66 1.49 -5.41
C CYS A 39 19.97 0.86 -5.90
N ARG A 40 19.93 0.10 -7.00
CA ARG A 40 21.12 -0.53 -7.61
C ARG A 40 21.77 0.32 -8.70
N ASN A 41 21.12 1.41 -9.10
CA ASN A 41 21.66 2.29 -10.12
C ASN A 41 22.92 2.98 -9.58
N LYS A 42 23.95 3.09 -10.43
CA LYS A 42 25.26 3.66 -10.08
C LYS A 42 25.28 5.19 -10.15
N ALA A 43 24.28 5.80 -10.78
CA ALA A 43 24.20 7.24 -10.89
C ALA A 43 23.79 7.88 -9.53
N PRO A 44 24.53 8.90 -9.03
CA PRO A 44 24.33 9.44 -7.69
C PRO A 44 22.91 9.92 -7.38
N GLU A 45 22.21 10.47 -8.36
CA GLU A 45 20.84 10.95 -8.24
C GLU A 45 19.85 9.82 -7.93
N TYR A 46 20.12 8.59 -8.39
CA TYR A 46 19.31 7.42 -8.07
C TYR A 46 19.60 6.87 -6.68
N ALA A 47 20.85 6.96 -6.22
CA ALA A 47 21.21 6.61 -4.86
C ALA A 47 20.46 7.51 -3.87
N LEU A 48 20.45 8.83 -4.12
CA LEU A 48 19.67 9.78 -3.34
C LEU A 48 18.17 9.51 -3.43
N ALA A 49 17.63 9.28 -4.64
CA ALA A 49 16.21 9.00 -4.83
C ALA A 49 15.76 7.69 -4.16
N CYS A 50 16.61 6.67 -4.11
CA CYS A 50 16.35 5.43 -3.36
C CYS A 50 16.24 5.71 -1.86
N THR A 51 17.24 6.38 -1.27
CA THR A 51 17.23 6.71 0.16
C THR A 51 16.01 7.59 0.48
N ALA A 52 15.73 8.62 -0.33
CA ALA A 52 14.61 9.53 -0.13
C ALA A 52 13.25 8.83 -0.18
N TYR A 53 13.04 7.91 -1.12
CA TYR A 53 11.79 7.13 -1.18
C TYR A 53 11.59 6.31 0.09
N ILE A 54 12.63 5.59 0.53
CA ILE A 54 12.57 4.71 1.69
C ILE A 54 12.29 5.50 2.97
N VAL A 55 13.01 6.61 3.18
CA VAL A 55 12.78 7.50 4.33
C VAL A 55 11.37 8.09 4.30
N GLY A 56 10.92 8.58 3.14
CA GLY A 56 9.55 9.11 3.01
C GLY A 56 8.46 8.07 3.31
N ALA A 57 8.67 6.81 2.92
CA ALA A 57 7.76 5.71 3.27
C ALA A 57 7.75 5.45 4.78
N VAL A 58 8.93 5.43 5.42
CA VAL A 58 9.06 5.26 6.87
C VAL A 58 8.34 6.39 7.62
N ASP A 59 8.58 7.64 7.23
CA ASP A 59 7.94 8.80 7.87
C ASP A 59 6.43 8.78 7.68
N GLY A 60 5.95 8.42 6.50
CA GLY A 60 4.52 8.24 6.24
C GLY A 60 3.89 7.23 7.19
N ILE A 61 4.54 6.08 7.40
CA ILE A 61 4.09 5.02 8.31
C ILE A 61 4.15 5.47 9.76
N LYS A 62 5.29 6.05 10.21
CA LYS A 62 5.44 6.57 11.59
C LYS A 62 4.43 7.68 11.87
N LYS A 63 4.13 8.54 10.90
CA LYS A 63 3.08 9.56 10.98
C LYS A 63 1.71 8.90 11.18
N ASP A 64 1.36 7.86 10.42
CA ASP A 64 0.09 7.14 10.59
C ASP A 64 0.00 6.43 11.95
N VAL A 65 1.11 5.91 12.49
CA VAL A 65 1.17 5.39 13.86
C VAL A 65 0.95 6.50 14.89
N PHE A 66 1.64 7.63 14.74
CA PHE A 66 1.55 8.78 15.65
C PHE A 66 0.13 9.35 15.76
N ILE A 67 -0.59 9.44 14.64
CA ILE A 67 -1.97 9.95 14.61
C ILE A 67 -3.03 8.87 14.89
N GLY A 68 -2.64 7.66 15.30
CA GLY A 68 -3.55 6.58 15.66
C GLY A 68 -4.30 5.92 14.49
N ARG A 69 -3.78 6.06 13.26
CA ARG A 69 -4.34 5.45 12.04
C ARG A 69 -3.68 4.12 11.65
N ALA A 70 -2.59 3.74 12.31
CA ALA A 70 -1.92 2.46 12.17
C ALA A 70 -1.59 1.83 13.52
N ARG A 71 -1.36 0.52 13.55
CA ARG A 71 -0.94 -0.21 14.77
C ARG A 71 0.47 0.26 15.19
N PRO A 72 0.77 0.30 16.50
CA PRO A 72 2.14 0.53 16.96
C PRO A 72 3.13 -0.44 16.32
N ASN A 73 4.31 0.05 15.97
CA ASN A 73 5.44 -0.76 15.52
C ASN A 73 6.59 -0.67 16.53
N CYS A 74 7.51 -1.62 16.45
CA CYS A 74 8.66 -1.71 17.36
C CYS A 74 9.95 -1.19 16.72
N TRP A 75 9.80 -0.36 15.68
CA TRP A 75 10.95 0.27 15.03
C TRP A 75 11.55 1.32 15.97
N PRO A 76 12.89 1.45 16.02
CA PRO A 76 13.56 2.46 16.83
C PRO A 76 13.00 3.87 16.64
N ALA A 77 13.10 4.70 17.69
CA ALA A 77 12.67 6.10 17.63
C ALA A 77 13.52 6.94 16.67
N GLN A 78 14.81 6.61 16.56
CA GLN A 78 15.75 7.19 15.61
C GLN A 78 16.37 6.05 14.79
N MET A 79 16.33 6.17 13.47
CA MET A 79 16.90 5.20 12.54
C MET A 79 17.86 5.90 11.59
N ASP A 80 18.96 5.23 11.26
CA ASP A 80 19.87 5.70 10.22
C ASP A 80 19.29 5.40 8.83
N ALA A 81 19.27 6.41 7.95
CA ALA A 81 18.65 6.28 6.63
C ALA A 81 19.37 5.25 5.75
N GLU A 82 20.70 5.16 5.86
CA GLU A 82 21.49 4.23 5.08
C GLU A 82 21.33 2.78 5.58
N GLU A 83 21.21 2.57 6.89
CA GLU A 83 20.86 1.27 7.46
C GLU A 83 19.46 0.81 7.05
N VAL A 84 18.45 1.68 7.16
CA VAL A 84 17.09 1.36 6.71
C VAL A 84 17.09 0.98 5.23
N LYS A 85 17.83 1.72 4.39
CA LYS A 85 18.01 1.36 2.98
C LYS A 85 18.63 -0.03 2.82
N ARG A 86 19.69 -0.36 3.56
CA ARG A 86 20.33 -1.69 3.51
C ARG A 86 19.34 -2.81 3.87
N ILE A 87 18.55 -2.63 4.94
CA ILE A 87 17.53 -3.59 5.38
C ILE A 87 16.50 -3.83 4.27
N VAL A 88 15.96 -2.76 3.68
CA VAL A 88 14.95 -2.85 2.61
C VAL A 88 15.53 -3.53 1.38
N ILE A 89 16.73 -3.17 0.94
CA ILE A 89 17.39 -3.82 -0.21
C ILE A 89 17.62 -5.30 0.07
N ALA A 90 18.06 -5.67 1.28
CA ALA A 90 18.27 -7.06 1.67
C ALA A 90 16.96 -7.87 1.61
N TYR A 91 15.87 -7.31 2.12
CA TYR A 91 14.54 -7.92 2.03
C TYR A 91 14.09 -8.12 0.58
N LEU A 92 14.18 -7.07 -0.24
CA LEU A 92 13.81 -7.15 -1.66
C LEU A 92 14.65 -8.20 -2.38
N ASN A 93 15.95 -8.30 -2.08
CA ASN A 93 16.81 -9.34 -2.65
C ASN A 93 16.35 -10.76 -2.26
N ARG A 94 16.00 -10.97 -1.00
CA ARG A 94 15.59 -12.26 -0.43
C ARG A 94 14.26 -12.77 -0.99
N TYR A 95 13.30 -11.88 -1.26
CA TYR A 95 11.93 -12.24 -1.67
C TYR A 95 11.59 -11.69 -3.08
N PRO A 96 12.12 -12.26 -4.17
CA PRO A 96 11.92 -11.77 -5.53
C PRO A 96 10.47 -11.84 -6.02
N ASP A 97 9.72 -12.83 -5.55
CA ASP A 97 8.30 -13.06 -5.85
C ASP A 97 7.39 -11.94 -5.33
N GLN A 98 7.78 -11.28 -4.23
CA GLN A 98 6.99 -10.22 -3.60
C GLN A 98 7.20 -8.84 -4.22
N ARG A 99 8.24 -8.65 -5.06
CA ARG A 99 8.64 -7.33 -5.61
C ARG A 99 7.59 -6.67 -6.51
N LYS A 100 6.51 -7.35 -6.87
CA LYS A 100 5.39 -6.77 -7.61
C LYS A 100 4.46 -5.93 -6.74
N ALA A 101 4.54 -6.09 -5.41
CA ALA A 101 3.76 -5.31 -4.46
C ALA A 101 4.22 -3.85 -4.36
N PRO A 102 3.39 -2.95 -3.81
CA PRO A 102 3.76 -1.54 -3.60
C PRO A 102 5.04 -1.43 -2.76
N ALA A 103 5.98 -0.59 -3.18
CA ALA A 103 7.25 -0.46 -2.49
C ALA A 103 7.11 0.01 -1.04
N SER A 104 6.19 0.93 -0.74
CA SER A 104 5.90 1.40 0.62
C SER A 104 5.44 0.28 1.56
N VAL A 105 4.65 -0.67 1.06
CA VAL A 105 4.24 -1.86 1.81
C VAL A 105 5.46 -2.73 2.11
N LEU A 106 6.29 -2.99 1.10
CA LEU A 106 7.49 -3.81 1.26
C LEU A 106 8.53 -3.17 2.20
N VAL A 107 8.63 -1.84 2.24
CA VAL A 107 9.42 -1.12 3.27
C VAL A 107 8.90 -1.44 4.66
N SER A 108 7.59 -1.39 4.88
CA SER A 108 6.97 -1.74 6.17
C SER A 108 7.25 -3.19 6.55
N VAL A 109 7.05 -4.13 5.63
CA VAL A 109 7.27 -5.56 5.88
C VAL A 109 8.74 -5.85 6.19
N ALA A 110 9.67 -5.28 5.43
CA ALA A 110 11.11 -5.42 5.67
C ALA A 110 11.49 -4.95 7.08
N LEU A 111 10.97 -3.80 7.52
CA LEU A 111 11.26 -3.27 8.85
C LEU A 111 10.56 -4.05 9.97
N ASN A 112 9.36 -4.59 9.73
CA ASN A 112 8.70 -5.47 10.72
C ASN A 112 9.40 -6.83 10.85
N GLU A 113 9.99 -7.36 9.77
CA GLU A 113 10.83 -8.57 9.83
C GLU A 113 12.12 -8.30 10.61
N HIS A 114 12.74 -7.12 10.42
CA HIS A 114 13.99 -6.77 11.08
C HIS A 114 13.80 -6.31 12.54
N TYR A 115 12.71 -5.59 12.85
CA TYR A 115 12.33 -5.11 14.19
C TYR A 115 11.00 -5.73 14.63
N PRO A 116 10.96 -7.04 14.93
CA PRO A 116 9.74 -7.70 15.34
C PRO A 116 9.26 -7.15 16.68
N CYS A 117 7.95 -6.96 16.81
CA CYS A 117 7.35 -6.77 18.13
C CYS A 117 7.27 -8.12 18.84
N GLU A 118 7.81 -8.21 20.05
CA GLU A 118 7.58 -9.35 20.93
C GLU A 118 6.08 -9.47 21.25
N LYS A 119 5.61 -10.71 21.37
CA LYS A 119 4.19 -11.02 21.62
C LYS A 119 3.84 -10.93 23.10
#